data_AF-M0NIP5-F1
#
_entry.id   AF-M0NIP5-F1
#
_cell.length_a   1.000
_cell.length_b   1.000
_cell.length_c   1.000
_cell.angle_alpha   90.00
_cell.angle_beta   90.00
_cell.angle_gamma   90.00
#
_symmetry.space_group_name_H-M   'P 1'
#
loop_
_entity.id
_entity.type
_entity.pdbx_description
1 polymer ?
#
loop_
_entity_poly.entity_id
_entity_poly.type
_entity_poly.pdbx_seq_one_letter_code
_entity_poly.pdbx_strand_id
1 'polypeptide(L)'
;MSATVENPATIRELTRYVECEHPRLNTSYNARREQLVVVGQSGKPEPPAALRKIIASNDYEVQAQTVASRGRWLGVVNPANDGGNR
;
A
#
# COMPACT_ATOMS: atom_id res chain seq x y z
N MET A 1 0.92 -5.19 22.17
CA MET A 1 2.12 -5.66 21.44
C MET A 1 1.79 -5.60 19.95
N SER A 2 2.16 -4.52 19.27
CA SER A 2 2.05 -4.43 17.81
C SER A 2 3.42 -4.76 17.25
N ALA A 3 3.66 -6.04 16.97
CA ALA A 3 4.78 -6.39 16.09
C ALA A 3 4.34 -5.93 14.70
N THR A 4 4.78 -4.73 14.29
CA THR A 4 4.64 -4.33 12.90
C THR A 4 5.39 -5.38 12.09
N VAL A 5 4.66 -6.12 11.24
CA VAL A 5 5.28 -7.13 10.39
C VAL A 5 6.17 -6.38 9.41
N GLU A 6 7.50 -6.50 9.55
CA GLU A 6 8.47 -5.80 8.70
C GLU A 6 8.37 -6.24 7.23
N ASN A 7 7.78 -7.40 6.97
CA ASN A 7 7.51 -7.93 5.65
C ASN A 7 6.08 -8.47 5.52
N PRO A 8 5.08 -7.60 5.29
CA PRO A 8 3.69 -8.02 5.22
C PRO A 8 3.44 -8.87 3.97
N ALA A 9 3.10 -10.15 4.16
CA ALA A 9 2.85 -11.11 3.08
C ALA A 9 1.42 -11.04 2.53
N THR A 10 0.50 -10.44 3.30
CA THR A 10 -0.89 -10.21 2.89
C THR A 10 -1.23 -8.72 2.84
N ILE A 11 -2.21 -8.34 2.02
CA ILE A 11 -2.68 -6.95 1.95
C ILE A 11 -3.25 -6.48 3.29
N ARG A 12 -3.80 -7.39 4.09
CA ARG A 12 -4.26 -7.10 5.45
C ARG A 12 -3.11 -6.73 6.38
N GLU A 13 -2.01 -7.47 6.33
CA GLU A 13 -0.79 -7.14 7.08
C GLU A 13 -0.18 -5.84 6.58
N LEU A 14 -0.18 -5.61 5.26
CA LEU A 14 0.30 -4.38 4.65
C LEU A 14 -0.52 -3.18 5.14
N THR A 15 -1.84 -3.31 5.19
CA THR A 15 -2.73 -2.29 5.74
C THR A 15 -2.32 -1.93 7.17
N ARG A 16 -2.12 -2.95 8.00
CA ARG A 16 -1.72 -2.77 9.41
C ARG A 16 -0.34 -2.12 9.53
N TYR A 17 0.61 -2.54 8.70
CA TYR A 17 1.93 -1.93 8.61
C TYR A 17 1.82 -0.44 8.29
N VAL A 18 1.04 -0.08 7.26
CA VAL A 18 0.90 1.32 6.82
C VAL A 18 0.20 2.16 7.91
N GLU A 19 -0.83 1.62 8.57
CA GLU A 19 -1.51 2.31 9.67
C GLU A 19 -0.59 2.56 10.88
N CYS A 20 0.30 1.62 11.20
CA CYS A 20 1.23 1.73 12.32
C CYS A 20 2.45 2.62 12.00
N GLU A 21 3.14 2.37 10.89
CA GLU A 21 4.39 3.05 10.54
C GLU A 21 4.17 4.38 9.82
N HIS A 22 3.01 4.53 9.18
CA HIS A 22 2.67 5.70 8.40
C HIS A 22 1.27 6.22 8.76
N PRO A 23 0.99 6.56 10.03
CA PRO A 23 -0.33 7.03 10.49
C PRO A 23 -0.80 8.33 9.84
N ARG A 24 0.11 8.98 9.11
CA ARG A 24 -0.11 10.19 8.31
C ARG A 24 -0.71 9.92 6.93
N LEU A 25 -0.69 8.68 6.47
CA LEU A 25 -1.33 8.24 5.23
C LEU A 25 -2.77 7.84 5.55
N ASN A 26 -3.69 8.17 4.65
CA ASN A 26 -5.04 7.65 4.74
C ASN A 26 -5.10 6.32 3.99
N THR A 27 -5.45 5.25 4.69
CA THR A 27 -5.61 3.91 4.13
C THR A 27 -7.07 3.52 4.07
N SER A 28 -7.43 2.73 3.06
CA SER A 28 -8.73 2.08 2.97
C SER A 28 -8.54 0.66 2.47
N TYR A 29 -8.79 -0.30 3.34
CA TYR A 29 -8.73 -1.72 3.00
C TYR A 29 -10.09 -2.22 2.52
N ASN A 30 -10.10 -2.85 1.35
CA ASN A 30 -11.25 -3.51 0.77
C ASN A 30 -11.09 -5.02 0.92
N ALA A 31 -11.72 -5.59 1.94
CA ALA A 31 -11.67 -7.03 2.21
C ALA A 31 -12.27 -7.90 1.09
N ARG A 32 -13.21 -7.39 0.28
CA ARG A 32 -13.82 -8.17 -0.81
C ARG A 32 -12.90 -8.38 -2.00
N ARG A 33 -12.01 -7.43 -2.25
CA ARG A 33 -11.05 -7.46 -3.37
C ARG A 33 -9.63 -7.72 -2.89
N GLU A 34 -9.45 -7.88 -1.59
CA GLU A 34 -8.15 -7.86 -0.91
C GLU A 34 -7.27 -6.69 -1.36
N GLN A 35 -7.84 -5.52 -1.54
CA GLN A 35 -7.13 -4.33 -2.04
C GLN A 35 -6.86 -3.34 -0.92
N LEU A 36 -5.71 -2.65 -1.00
CA LEU A 36 -5.39 -1.52 -0.14
C LEU A 36 -5.28 -0.25 -0.98
N VAL A 37 -6.13 0.72 -0.69
CA VAL A 37 -6.01 2.07 -1.23
C VAL A 37 -5.22 2.91 -0.23
N VAL A 38 -4.18 3.58 -0.70
CA VAL A 38 -3.34 4.48 0.09
C VAL A 38 -3.38 5.86 -0.50
N VAL A 39 -3.72 6.85 0.34
CA VAL A 39 -3.76 8.26 -0.02
C VAL A 39 -2.67 9.01 0.75
N GLY A 40 -1.75 9.59 -0.02
CA GLY A 40 -0.64 10.40 0.45
C GLY A 40 -1.04 11.74 1.05
N GLN A 41 -0.08 12.38 1.71
CA GLN A 41 -0.24 13.72 2.29
C GLN A 41 -0.15 14.81 1.23
N SER A 42 -0.83 15.93 1.48
CA SER A 42 -0.76 17.12 0.62
C SER A 42 0.67 17.65 0.55
N GLY A 43 1.14 17.95 -0.66
CA GLY A 43 2.52 18.39 -0.91
C GLY A 43 3.55 17.26 -1.03
N LYS A 44 3.13 15.99 -0.90
CA LYS A 44 3.96 14.81 -1.15
C LYS A 44 3.34 13.98 -2.28
N PRO A 45 3.80 14.18 -3.54
CA PRO A 45 3.24 13.49 -4.70
C PRO A 45 3.69 12.03 -4.81
N GLU A 46 4.52 11.54 -3.89
CA GLU A 46 5.06 10.18 -3.90
C GLU A 46 4.78 9.42 -2.59
N PRO A 47 4.68 8.07 -2.66
CA PRO A 47 4.62 7.24 -1.46
C PRO A 47 5.95 7.28 -0.69
N PRO A 48 5.91 7.03 0.64
CA PRO A 48 7.13 6.86 1.43
C PRO A 48 8.05 5.78 0.84
N ALA A 49 9.37 6.00 0.93
CA ALA A 49 10.36 5.05 0.42
C ALA A 49 10.24 3.66 1.07
N ALA A 50 9.90 3.59 2.37
CA ALA A 50 9.66 2.34 3.07
C ALA A 50 8.49 1.54 2.46
N LEU A 51 7.36 2.22 2.20
CA LEU A 51 6.21 1.61 1.54
C LEU A 51 6.55 1.14 0.11
N ARG A 52 7.29 1.94 -0.67
CA ARG A 52 7.76 1.54 -2.00
C ARG A 52 8.59 0.26 -1.96
N LYS A 53 9.49 0.15 -0.99
CA LYS A 53 10.34 -1.03 -0.81
C LYS A 53 9.50 -2.26 -0.49
N ILE A 54 8.53 -2.16 0.41
CA ILE A 54 7.66 -3.28 0.77
C ILE A 54 6.80 -3.74 -0.40
N ILE A 55 6.23 -2.81 -1.15
CA ILE A 55 5.46 -3.10 -2.37
C ILE A 55 6.33 -3.90 -3.36
N ALA A 56 7.54 -3.43 -3.61
CA ALA A 56 8.48 -4.09 -4.51
C ALA A 56 8.98 -5.45 -3.98
N SER A 57 9.18 -5.59 -2.67
CA SER A 57 9.71 -6.82 -2.05
C SER A 57 8.69 -7.95 -1.92
N ASN A 58 7.38 -7.65 -1.97
CA ASN A 58 6.30 -8.64 -1.86
C ASN A 58 5.54 -8.80 -3.18
N ASP A 59 6.11 -8.31 -4.29
CA ASP A 59 5.52 -8.39 -5.64
C ASP A 59 4.07 -7.87 -5.73
N TYR A 60 3.71 -6.90 -4.88
CA TYR A 60 2.37 -6.31 -4.90
C TYR A 60 2.15 -5.48 -6.15
N GLU A 61 1.01 -5.67 -6.82
CA GLU A 61 0.67 -4.88 -8.01
C GLU A 61 0.07 -3.52 -7.63
N VAL A 62 0.66 -2.43 -8.13
CA VAL A 62 0.11 -1.08 -7.97
C VAL A 62 -0.60 -0.65 -9.25
N GLN A 63 -1.93 -0.76 -9.28
CA GLN A 63 -2.73 -0.53 -10.50
C GLN A 63 -2.89 0.94 -10.88
N ALA A 64 -2.97 1.83 -9.90
CA ALA A 64 -3.19 3.25 -10.15
C ALA A 64 -2.27 4.05 -9.25
N GLN A 65 -1.32 4.76 -9.87
CA GLN A 65 -0.52 5.80 -9.23
C GLN A 65 -0.97 7.14 -9.83
N THR A 66 -2.08 7.66 -9.34
CA THR A 66 -2.49 9.00 -9.75
C THR A 66 -1.80 9.99 -8.82
N VAL A 67 -0.95 10.85 -9.38
CA VAL A 67 -0.56 12.09 -8.70
C VAL A 67 -1.79 12.98 -8.73
N ALA A 68 -2.68 12.81 -7.75
CA ALA A 68 -3.95 13.51 -7.72
C ALA A 68 -3.69 15.02 -7.72
N SER A 69 -4.39 15.74 -8.60
CA SER A 69 -4.44 17.19 -8.61
C SER A 69 -4.63 17.67 -7.16
N ARG A 70 -3.71 18.50 -6.65
CA ARG A 70 -3.44 18.87 -5.23
C ARG A 70 -2.19 18.26 -4.58
N GLY A 71 -1.30 17.63 -5.35
CA GLY A 71 0.03 17.23 -4.86
C GLY A 71 -0.03 16.10 -3.83
N ARG A 72 -0.94 15.14 -4.02
CA ARG A 72 -1.09 13.94 -3.20
C ARG A 72 -0.96 12.71 -4.08
N TRP A 73 -0.25 11.72 -3.58
CA TRP A 73 -0.23 10.40 -4.21
C TRP A 73 -1.51 9.62 -3.89
N LEU A 74 -2.07 8.93 -4.89
CA LEU A 74 -3.11 7.91 -4.70
C LEU A 74 -2.59 6.60 -5.29
N GLY A 75 -2.41 5.59 -4.43
CA GLY A 75 -1.95 4.26 -4.79
C GLY A 75 -3.00 3.20 -4.51
N VAL A 76 -3.32 2.37 -5.49
CA VAL A 76 -4.13 1.15 -5.28
C VAL A 76 -3.22 -0.07 -5.33
N VAL A 77 -3.01 -0.70 -4.18
CA VAL A 77 -2.19 -1.91 -4.01
C VAL A 77 -3.09 -3.14 -4.04
N ASN A 78 -2.73 -4.09 -4.87
CA ASN A 78 -3.41 -5.37 -5.05
C ASN A 78 -2.48 -6.48 -4.55
N PRO A 79 -3.02 -7.64 -4.13
CA PRO A 79 -2.18 -8.79 -3.89
C PRO A 79 -1.40 -9.09 -5.18
N ALA A 80 -0.19 -9.64 -5.04
CA ALA A 80 0.51 -10.20 -6.19
C ALA A 80 -0.49 -11.12 -6.91
N ASN A 81 -0.77 -10.83 -8.17
CA ASN A 81 -1.70 -11.65 -8.92
C ASN A 81 -1.02 -13.03 -9.00
N ASP A 82 -1.56 -14.03 -8.32
CA ASP A 82 -1.16 -15.44 -8.47
C ASP A 82 -1.68 -15.94 -9.83
N GLY A 83 -1.40 -15.15 -10.87
CA GLY A 83 -1.79 -15.34 -12.25
C GLY A 83 -0.97 -16.47 -12.82
N GLY A 84 -1.38 -17.69 -12.44
CA GLY A 84 -1.26 -18.93 -13.18
C GLY A 84 -0.03 -19.04 -14.06
N ASN A 85 1.06 -19.54 -13.50
CA ASN A 85 1.91 -20.43 -14.26
C ASN A 85 1.96 -21.79 -13.53
N ARG A 86 0.88 -22.54 -13.71
CA ARG A 86 0.82 -23.97 -13.45
C ARG A 86 0.97 -24.70 -14.76
#